data_AF-A0A370BUV7-F1
#
_entry.id   AF-A0A370BUV7-F1
#
_cell.length_a   1.000
_cell.length_b   1.000
_cell.length_c   1.000
_cell.angle_alpha   90.00
_cell.angle_beta   90.00
_cell.angle_gamma   90.00
#
_symmetry.space_group_name_H-M   'P 1'
#
loop_
_entity.id
_entity.type
_entity.pdbx_description
1 polymer ?
#
loop_
_entity_poly.entity_id
_entity_poly.type
_entity_poly.pdbx_seq_one_letter_code
_entity_poly.pdbx_strand_id
1 'polypeptide(L)'
;MKPVLLIFMLVLSIELGHCSKMTGPFEALFFYYAYQIDAAAAARAAEDGISYEATIGGDCIGRDCTLEAFLRTIMDPYYAEDLTPTSTGSTRSPDVYATAEEIDTYWNYNGSDLQADEIIKNAPDYFANVVNAVASKIQEARAVVPSTDLMDKAVVALKWAQAVRLSEMIVLNGELQGAKALAFADKYPDVDLLSTQRELGIDRTVSPPLKIVYADLDYANMALLASDGDMTRVMSNYDDFLKFAQAKPTTRVYRTHQNIVNMYQRVIPSLEAGCS
;
A
#
# COMPACT_ATOMS: atom_id res chain seq x y z
N MET A 1 -1.76 -10.69 44.34
CA MET A 1 -2.34 -10.01 43.16
C MET A 1 -1.38 -8.93 42.69
N LYS A 2 -0.57 -9.17 41.65
CA LYS A 2 0.28 -8.14 40.96
C LYS A 2 1.14 -8.61 39.77
N PRO A 3 1.20 -9.89 39.32
CA PRO A 3 1.88 -10.24 38.06
C PRO A 3 0.98 -10.17 36.82
N VAL A 4 -0.32 -10.47 36.94
CA VAL A 4 -1.23 -10.64 35.79
C VAL A 4 -1.56 -9.31 35.11
N LEU A 5 -1.64 -8.20 35.86
CA LEU A 5 -1.93 -6.86 35.32
C LEU A 5 -0.74 -6.27 34.53
N LEU A 6 0.49 -6.67 34.87
CA LEU A 6 1.70 -6.24 34.17
C LEU A 6 1.89 -7.00 32.85
N ILE A 7 1.52 -8.28 32.79
CA ILE A 7 1.53 -9.07 31.55
C ILE A 7 0.39 -8.63 30.62
N PHE A 8 -0.80 -8.33 31.15
CA PHE A 8 -1.90 -7.80 30.33
C PHE A 8 -1.61 -6.39 29.81
N MET A 9 -0.99 -5.50 30.59
CA MET A 9 -0.53 -4.22 30.05
C MET A 9 0.65 -4.40 29.08
N LEU A 10 1.53 -5.39 29.25
CA LEU A 10 2.58 -5.66 28.27
C LEU A 10 2.00 -6.17 26.94
N VAL A 11 1.06 -7.12 26.97
CA VAL A 11 0.40 -7.66 25.78
C VAL A 11 -0.51 -6.61 25.12
N LEU A 12 -1.23 -5.80 25.89
CA LEU A 12 -2.03 -4.68 25.34
C LEU A 12 -1.16 -3.49 24.88
N SER A 13 0.07 -3.35 25.37
CA SER A 13 1.06 -2.41 24.80
C SER A 13 1.77 -2.98 23.57
N ILE A 14 1.73 -4.30 23.38
CA ILE A 14 2.26 -5.01 22.21
C ILE A 14 1.17 -5.13 21.11
N GLU A 15 -0.12 -5.10 21.46
CA GLU A 15 -1.22 -5.34 20.49
C GLU A 15 -2.11 -4.13 20.14
N LEU A 16 -2.01 -2.98 20.80
CA LEU A 16 -2.88 -1.84 20.47
C LEU A 16 -2.10 -0.69 19.82
N GLY A 17 -1.95 -0.81 18.50
CA GLY A 17 -1.75 0.33 17.63
C GLY A 17 -0.66 0.19 16.57
N HIS A 18 -0.65 -0.90 15.80
CA HIS A 18 0.03 -1.00 14.50
C HIS A 18 -0.58 -0.04 13.47
N CYS A 19 -0.50 1.26 13.74
CA CYS A 19 -0.91 2.32 12.84
C CYS A 19 0.33 3.14 12.47
N SER A 20 0.93 2.76 11.33
CA SER A 20 1.75 3.60 10.44
C SER A 20 3.19 3.99 10.84
N LYS A 21 4.19 3.27 10.32
CA LYS A 21 5.43 3.86 9.71
C LYS A 21 5.74 3.24 8.33
N MET A 22 4.74 3.17 7.46
CA MET A 22 4.70 3.93 6.19
C MET A 22 5.42 3.33 4.97
N THR A 23 5.75 2.03 4.92
CA THR A 23 5.95 1.34 3.61
C THR A 23 5.71 -0.16 3.75
N GLY A 24 4.58 -0.67 3.28
CA GLY A 24 4.34 -2.13 3.20
C GLY A 24 5.13 -2.78 2.05
N PRO A 25 5.16 -4.12 1.95
CA PRO A 25 5.92 -4.84 0.94
C PRO A 25 5.66 -4.34 -0.49
N PHE A 26 4.39 -4.08 -0.81
CA PHE A 26 3.99 -3.58 -2.12
C PHE A 26 4.45 -2.14 -2.38
N GLU A 27 4.40 -1.25 -1.39
CA GLU A 27 4.95 0.10 -1.53
C GLU A 27 6.48 0.10 -1.70
N ALA A 28 7.17 -0.85 -1.08
CA ALA A 28 8.61 -1.05 -1.21
C ALA A 28 9.00 -1.46 -2.63
N LEU A 29 8.25 -2.40 -3.22
CA LEU A 29 8.41 -2.82 -4.61
C LEU A 29 8.13 -1.66 -5.58
N PHE A 30 7.10 -0.84 -5.32
CA PHE A 30 6.84 0.36 -6.12
C PHE A 30 8.05 1.31 -6.13
N PHE A 31 8.65 1.58 -4.97
CA PHE A 31 9.84 2.44 -4.89
C PHE A 31 11.05 1.81 -5.59
N TYR A 32 11.22 0.49 -5.52
CA TYR A 32 12.29 -0.20 -6.25
C TYR A 32 12.16 -0.04 -7.77
N TYR A 33 10.96 -0.20 -8.31
CA TYR A 33 10.72 0.03 -9.74
C TYR A 33 10.92 1.49 -10.14
N ALA A 34 10.51 2.43 -9.28
CA ALA A 34 10.77 3.85 -9.50
C ALA A 34 12.28 4.12 -9.62
N TYR A 35 13.08 3.52 -8.72
CA TYR A 35 14.54 3.59 -8.78
C TYR A 35 15.10 2.99 -10.08
N GLN A 36 14.64 1.81 -10.53
CA GLN A 36 15.16 1.22 -11.76
C GLN A 36 14.91 2.11 -12.98
N ILE A 37 13.75 2.77 -13.04
CA ILE A 37 13.40 3.73 -14.11
C ILE A 37 14.28 4.99 -14.00
N ASP A 38 14.43 5.53 -12.79
CA ASP A 38 15.20 6.74 -12.51
C ASP A 38 16.71 6.54 -12.82
N ALA A 39 17.28 5.41 -12.41
CA ALA A 39 18.67 5.07 -12.67
C ALA A 39 18.96 4.90 -14.17
N ALA A 40 18.03 4.28 -14.92
CA ALA A 40 18.16 4.17 -16.37
C ALA A 40 18.14 5.55 -17.06
N ALA A 41 17.24 6.45 -16.61
CA ALA A 41 17.18 7.82 -17.10
C ALA A 41 18.45 8.62 -16.74
N ALA A 42 18.98 8.47 -15.53
CA ALA A 42 20.21 9.12 -15.10
C ALA A 42 21.43 8.64 -15.89
N ALA A 43 21.55 7.34 -16.14
CA ALA A 43 22.61 6.79 -16.99
C ALA A 43 22.57 7.40 -18.40
N ARG A 44 21.37 7.53 -18.97
CA ARG A 44 21.19 8.18 -20.28
C ARG A 44 21.54 9.67 -20.25
N ALA A 45 21.10 10.41 -19.23
CA ALA A 45 21.42 11.83 -19.09
C ALA A 45 22.93 12.07 -18.92
N ALA A 46 23.64 11.17 -18.23
CA ALA A 46 25.08 11.21 -18.08
C ALA A 46 25.82 10.99 -19.41
N GLU A 47 25.33 10.09 -20.29
CA GLU A 47 25.84 9.97 -21.67
C GLU A 47 25.70 11.29 -22.45
N ASP A 48 24.64 12.04 -22.17
CA ASP A 48 24.36 13.34 -22.78
C ASP A 48 25.07 14.52 -22.05
N GLY A 49 25.87 14.24 -21.01
CA GLY A 49 26.67 15.22 -20.28
C GLY A 49 25.89 16.09 -19.28
N ILE A 50 24.71 15.65 -18.85
CA ILE A 50 23.82 16.37 -17.93
C ILE A 50 23.93 15.75 -16.53
N SER A 51 24.21 16.58 -15.51
CA SER A 51 24.23 16.14 -14.10
C SER A 51 22.80 15.85 -13.60
N TYR A 52 22.63 14.74 -12.88
CA TYR A 52 21.34 14.31 -12.33
C TYR A 52 21.46 14.09 -10.82
N GLU A 53 21.07 15.10 -10.02
CA GLU A 53 21.44 15.22 -8.60
C GLU A 53 20.29 14.97 -7.60
N ALA A 54 19.12 14.50 -8.04
CA ALA A 54 17.97 14.29 -7.15
C ALA A 54 17.28 12.96 -7.46
N THR A 55 17.54 11.93 -6.67
CA THR A 55 17.29 10.53 -7.06
C THR A 55 16.93 9.67 -5.86
N ILE A 56 16.12 8.64 -6.11
CA ILE A 56 15.66 7.71 -5.08
C ILE A 56 16.77 6.68 -4.82
N GLY A 57 17.23 6.52 -3.58
CA GLY A 57 18.28 5.55 -3.25
C GLY A 57 19.64 5.96 -3.83
N GLY A 58 20.12 7.16 -3.46
CA GLY A 58 21.37 7.78 -3.94
C GLY A 58 22.56 6.83 -4.08
N ASP A 59 22.73 5.95 -3.09
CA ASP A 59 23.84 5.01 -3.01
C ASP A 59 23.79 3.87 -4.04
N CYS A 60 22.61 3.58 -4.60
CA CYS A 60 22.44 2.55 -5.63
C CYS A 60 22.64 3.07 -7.06
N ILE A 61 22.73 4.38 -7.26
CA ILE A 61 22.73 4.96 -8.61
C ILE A 61 24.01 4.67 -9.37
N GLY A 62 23.83 4.30 -10.64
CA GLY A 62 24.94 3.93 -11.53
C GLY A 62 25.60 2.61 -11.15
N ARG A 63 24.95 1.79 -10.30
CA ARG A 63 25.43 0.50 -9.84
C ARG A 63 24.36 -0.57 -10.00
N ASP A 64 24.78 -1.81 -10.21
CA ASP A 64 23.90 -2.97 -10.10
C ASP A 64 23.50 -3.14 -8.63
N CYS A 65 22.23 -2.85 -8.28
CA CYS A 65 21.71 -2.87 -6.92
C CYS A 65 20.54 -3.87 -6.81
N THR A 66 20.65 -4.81 -5.86
CA THR A 66 19.60 -5.79 -5.56
C THR A 66 18.41 -5.13 -4.87
N LEU A 67 17.24 -5.75 -4.89
CA LEU A 67 16.08 -5.26 -4.13
C LEU A 67 16.41 -5.07 -2.65
N GLU A 68 17.06 -6.05 -2.03
CA GLU A 68 17.51 -5.96 -0.64
C GLU A 68 18.42 -4.74 -0.42
N ALA A 69 19.44 -4.56 -1.28
CA ALA A 69 20.36 -3.44 -1.15
C ALA A 69 19.62 -2.11 -1.26
N PHE A 70 18.69 -1.98 -2.20
CA PHE A 70 17.86 -0.79 -2.36
C PHE A 70 16.98 -0.54 -1.13
N LEU A 71 16.30 -1.57 -0.61
CA LEU A 71 15.49 -1.44 0.59
C LEU A 71 16.35 -0.93 1.76
N ARG A 72 17.55 -1.50 1.97
CA ARG A 72 18.49 -0.99 2.99
C ARG A 72 18.87 0.49 2.80
N THR A 73 18.83 1.04 1.58
CA THR A 73 19.12 2.48 1.33
C THR A 73 17.97 3.43 1.64
N ILE A 74 16.74 2.93 1.73
CA ILE A 74 15.54 3.74 2.02
C ILE A 74 14.96 3.44 3.41
N MET A 75 15.48 2.41 4.07
CA MET A 75 15.10 2.00 5.40
C MET A 75 16.01 2.65 6.44
N ASP A 76 15.45 2.96 7.61
CA ASP A 76 16.25 3.44 8.73
C ASP A 76 17.30 2.37 9.11
N PRO A 77 18.56 2.75 9.38
CA PRO A 77 19.66 1.81 9.61
C PRO A 77 19.40 0.79 10.71
N TYR A 78 18.66 1.15 11.76
CA TYR A 78 18.33 0.26 12.86
C TYR A 78 17.45 -0.90 12.39
N TYR A 79 16.48 -0.64 11.52
CA TYR A 79 15.57 -1.66 10.98
C TYR A 79 16.16 -2.41 9.78
N ALA A 80 17.08 -1.77 9.06
CA ALA A 80 17.80 -2.43 7.98
C ALA A 80 18.65 -3.60 8.52
N GLU A 81 19.22 -3.49 9.72
CA GLU A 81 20.02 -4.54 10.35
C GLU A 81 19.21 -5.82 10.63
N ASP A 82 17.90 -5.70 10.84
CA ASP A 82 16.99 -6.80 11.18
C ASP A 82 16.38 -7.50 9.96
N LEU A 83 16.63 -7.01 8.74
CA LEU A 83 16.17 -7.65 7.51
C LEU A 83 16.82 -9.02 7.31
N THR A 84 15.99 -10.06 7.19
CA THR A 84 16.42 -11.44 6.97
C THR A 84 15.89 -12.01 5.65
N PRO A 85 16.39 -11.56 4.50
CA PRO A 85 15.90 -12.03 3.21
C PRO A 85 16.17 -13.52 3.00
N THR A 86 15.16 -14.25 2.54
CA THR A 86 15.24 -15.69 2.25
C THR A 86 16.02 -16.02 0.98
N SER A 87 16.27 -15.02 0.13
CA SER A 87 17.21 -15.08 -0.97
C SER A 87 17.84 -13.69 -1.17
N THR A 88 19.17 -13.62 -1.39
CA THR A 88 19.81 -12.35 -1.80
C THR A 88 19.08 -11.88 -3.05
N GLY A 89 18.40 -10.74 -2.98
CA GLY A 89 17.52 -10.26 -4.04
C GLY A 89 18.19 -10.39 -5.41
N SER A 90 17.50 -10.99 -6.37
CA SER A 90 17.99 -11.08 -7.75
C SER A 90 18.34 -9.68 -8.27
N THR A 91 19.41 -9.55 -9.07
CA THR A 91 19.67 -8.32 -9.84
C THR A 91 18.63 -8.11 -10.96
N ARG A 92 17.68 -9.04 -11.12
CA ARG A 92 16.56 -8.94 -12.04
C ARG A 92 15.35 -8.33 -11.32
N SER A 93 14.54 -7.60 -12.09
CA SER A 93 13.25 -7.07 -11.63
C SER A 93 12.41 -8.16 -10.95
N PRO A 94 11.93 -7.94 -9.71
CA PRO A 94 11.21 -8.95 -8.92
C PRO A 94 9.86 -9.31 -9.54
N ASP A 95 9.26 -10.41 -9.10
CA ASP A 95 7.83 -10.65 -9.33
C ASP A 95 7.04 -9.88 -8.27
N VAL A 96 6.07 -9.03 -8.65
CA VAL A 96 5.42 -8.13 -7.67
C VAL A 96 4.72 -8.92 -6.56
N TYR A 97 3.91 -9.91 -6.94
CA TYR A 97 3.07 -10.62 -6.00
C TYR A 97 3.89 -11.61 -5.15
N ALA A 98 4.66 -12.49 -5.81
CA ALA A 98 5.42 -13.52 -5.10
C ALA A 98 6.49 -12.90 -4.18
N THR A 99 7.14 -11.82 -4.62
CA THR A 99 8.15 -11.15 -3.79
C THR A 99 7.49 -10.41 -2.63
N ALA A 100 6.31 -9.82 -2.80
CA ALA A 100 5.61 -9.18 -1.69
C ALA A 100 5.20 -10.19 -0.60
N GLU A 101 4.68 -11.36 -0.98
CA GLU A 101 4.39 -12.45 -0.03
C GLU A 101 5.66 -12.95 0.67
N GLU A 102 6.77 -13.07 -0.07
CA GLU A 102 8.06 -13.48 0.49
C GLU A 102 8.56 -12.47 1.53
N ILE A 103 8.50 -11.17 1.19
CA ILE A 103 8.90 -10.08 2.07
C ILE A 103 8.07 -10.10 3.37
N ASP A 104 6.75 -10.19 3.23
CA ASP A 104 5.81 -10.21 4.37
C ASP A 104 6.03 -11.43 5.28
N THR A 105 6.22 -12.61 4.69
CA THR A 105 6.29 -13.87 5.43
C THR A 105 7.66 -14.11 6.05
N TYR A 106 8.74 -13.71 5.36
CA TYR A 106 10.08 -14.21 5.68
C TYR A 106 11.13 -13.15 5.95
N TRP A 107 10.99 -11.92 5.43
CA TRP A 107 12.09 -10.95 5.49
C TRP A 107 12.17 -10.22 6.83
N ASN A 108 11.36 -10.62 7.82
CA ASN A 108 11.05 -9.83 9.02
C ASN A 108 10.78 -8.36 8.65
N TYR A 109 10.33 -8.12 7.42
CA TYR A 109 10.05 -6.83 6.85
C TYR A 109 8.74 -6.40 7.48
N ASN A 110 8.83 -5.93 8.72
CA ASN A 110 7.72 -5.28 9.33
C ASN A 110 7.61 -3.91 8.68
N GLY A 111 6.76 -3.80 7.65
CA GLY A 111 6.48 -2.54 6.94
C GLY A 111 5.92 -1.42 7.82
N SER A 112 5.79 -1.68 9.14
CA SER A 112 5.41 -0.74 10.18
C SER A 112 6.54 0.14 10.71
N ASP A 113 7.77 0.07 10.17
CA ASP A 113 8.95 0.64 10.84
C ASP A 113 9.84 1.62 10.04
N LEU A 114 9.40 2.12 8.89
CA LEU A 114 10.27 2.89 7.98
C LEU A 114 10.00 4.41 8.00
N GLN A 115 10.91 5.13 8.65
CA GLN A 115 11.22 6.54 8.38
C GLN A 115 12.70 6.80 8.63
N ALA A 116 13.47 7.08 7.58
CA ALA A 116 14.37 8.24 7.44
C ALA A 116 15.51 7.95 6.44
N ASP A 117 15.43 8.58 5.27
CA ASP A 117 16.55 9.33 4.67
C ASP A 117 15.98 10.35 3.67
N GLU A 118 16.61 11.52 3.59
CA GLU A 118 16.10 12.76 2.98
C GLU A 118 15.91 12.73 1.45
N ILE A 119 15.09 11.83 0.92
CA ILE A 119 14.66 11.87 -0.49
C ILE A 119 13.55 12.93 -0.67
N ILE A 120 12.78 13.28 0.37
CA ILE A 120 11.73 14.32 0.33
C ILE A 120 11.69 15.12 1.63
N LYS A 121 11.95 16.43 1.54
CA LYS A 121 12.08 17.36 2.67
C LYS A 121 10.73 17.56 3.41
N ASN A 122 10.69 17.15 4.69
CA ASN A 122 9.61 17.25 5.70
C ASN A 122 8.49 16.19 5.64
N ALA A 123 8.44 15.21 6.57
CA ALA A 123 7.21 14.48 6.89
C ALA A 123 7.27 13.72 8.24
N PRO A 124 6.32 14.01 9.15
CA PRO A 124 5.44 12.92 9.62
C PRO A 124 3.94 13.13 9.29
N ASP A 125 3.58 14.27 8.71
CA ASP A 125 2.39 14.42 7.86
C ASP A 125 2.86 14.22 6.40
N TYR A 126 2.03 13.70 5.47
CA TYR A 126 2.29 13.67 4.01
C TYR A 126 2.86 12.41 3.29
N PHE A 127 2.65 11.16 3.75
CA PHE A 127 2.95 9.96 2.93
C PHE A 127 2.36 10.02 1.50
N ALA A 128 1.16 10.60 1.39
CA ALA A 128 0.51 10.84 0.10
C ALA A 128 1.31 11.78 -0.83
N ASN A 129 2.10 12.72 -0.28
CA ASN A 129 2.99 13.56 -1.08
C ASN A 129 4.24 12.80 -1.56
N VAL A 130 4.73 11.83 -0.77
CA VAL A 130 5.84 10.96 -1.17
C VAL A 130 5.47 10.16 -2.41
N VAL A 131 4.32 9.48 -2.37
CA VAL A 131 3.82 8.71 -3.52
C VAL A 131 3.64 9.60 -4.76
N ASN A 132 3.09 10.81 -4.59
CA ASN A 132 2.98 11.78 -5.69
C ASN A 132 4.34 12.20 -6.25
N ALA A 133 5.30 12.54 -5.40
CA ALA A 133 6.62 12.97 -5.83
C ALA A 133 7.36 11.86 -6.58
N VAL A 134 7.30 10.62 -6.08
CA VAL A 134 7.84 9.45 -6.78
C VAL A 134 7.15 9.26 -8.13
N ALA A 135 5.83 9.39 -8.20
CA ALA A 135 5.11 9.27 -9.47
C ALA A 135 5.47 10.38 -10.46
N SER A 136 5.60 11.64 -10.01
CA SER A 136 6.09 12.74 -10.84
C SER A 136 7.49 12.48 -11.36
N LYS A 137 8.38 11.96 -10.50
CA LYS A 137 9.75 11.59 -10.86
C LYS A 137 9.77 10.50 -11.94
N ILE A 138 8.94 9.47 -11.79
CA ILE A 138 8.76 8.42 -12.79
C ILE A 138 8.33 9.01 -14.15
N GLN A 139 7.41 9.99 -14.16
CA GLN A 139 6.99 10.65 -15.40
C GLN A 139 8.12 11.44 -16.06
N GLU A 140 8.91 12.18 -15.28
CA GLU A 140 10.10 12.88 -15.77
C GLU A 140 11.12 11.92 -16.37
N ALA A 141 11.43 10.82 -15.65
CA ALA A 141 12.37 9.80 -16.10
C ALA A 141 11.88 9.07 -17.36
N ARG A 142 10.57 8.78 -17.47
CA ARG A 142 9.94 8.17 -18.64
C ARG A 142 10.13 8.99 -19.91
N ALA A 143 10.15 10.32 -19.81
CA ALA A 143 10.41 11.19 -20.96
C ALA A 143 11.83 11.03 -21.53
N VAL A 144 12.78 10.57 -20.71
CA VAL A 144 14.17 10.34 -21.09
C VAL A 144 14.41 8.89 -21.49
N VAL A 145 13.87 7.92 -20.73
CA VAL A 145 13.98 6.48 -21.00
C VAL A 145 12.62 5.80 -20.85
N PRO A 146 11.94 5.46 -21.96
CA PRO A 146 10.69 4.74 -21.89
C PRO A 146 10.94 3.25 -21.60
N SER A 147 10.51 2.77 -20.44
CA SER A 147 10.45 1.34 -20.11
C SER A 147 9.02 0.93 -19.74
N THR A 148 8.30 0.36 -20.71
CA THR A 148 6.90 -0.05 -20.53
C THR A 148 6.77 -1.16 -19.48
N ASP A 149 7.66 -2.15 -19.47
CA ASP A 149 7.60 -3.27 -18.51
C ASP A 149 7.79 -2.82 -17.05
N LEU A 150 8.78 -1.95 -16.80
CA LEU A 150 9.01 -1.41 -15.46
C LEU A 150 7.87 -0.50 -15.01
N MET A 151 7.27 0.25 -15.94
CA MET A 151 6.09 1.07 -15.66
C MET A 151 4.89 0.21 -15.26
N ASP A 152 4.60 -0.84 -16.04
CA ASP A 152 3.49 -1.75 -15.75
C ASP A 152 3.65 -2.42 -14.39
N LYS A 153 4.88 -2.82 -14.04
CA LYS A 153 5.21 -3.37 -12.72
C LYS A 153 5.04 -2.35 -11.58
N ALA A 154 5.48 -1.11 -11.77
CA ALA A 154 5.27 -0.03 -10.79
C ALA A 154 3.77 0.25 -10.56
N VAL A 155 2.97 0.27 -11.63
CA VAL A 155 1.52 0.45 -11.57
C VAL A 155 0.84 -0.71 -10.84
N VAL A 156 1.22 -1.95 -11.15
CA VAL A 156 0.68 -3.15 -10.51
C VAL A 156 1.00 -3.17 -9.01
N ALA A 157 2.23 -2.81 -8.61
CA ALA A 157 2.60 -2.70 -7.20
C ALA A 157 1.71 -1.69 -6.44
N LEU A 158 1.42 -0.52 -7.03
CA LEU A 158 0.50 0.45 -6.42
C LEU A 158 -0.95 -0.06 -6.33
N LYS A 159 -1.43 -0.82 -7.32
CA LYS A 159 -2.78 -1.43 -7.28
C LYS A 159 -2.88 -2.46 -6.16
N TRP A 160 -1.86 -3.29 -5.97
CA TRP A 160 -1.81 -4.22 -4.83
C TRP A 160 -1.76 -3.49 -3.49
N ALA A 161 -0.92 -2.45 -3.37
CA ALA A 161 -0.91 -1.59 -2.17
C ALA A 161 -2.30 -0.99 -1.89
N GLN A 162 -2.99 -0.49 -2.91
CA GLN A 162 -4.35 0.02 -2.78
C GLN A 162 -5.33 -1.05 -2.28
N ALA A 163 -5.26 -2.26 -2.82
CA ALA A 163 -6.13 -3.37 -2.42
C ALA A 163 -5.93 -3.78 -0.96
N VAL A 164 -4.67 -3.81 -0.49
CA VAL A 164 -4.34 -4.10 0.92
C VAL A 164 -4.92 -3.00 1.82
N ARG A 165 -4.66 -1.72 1.53
CA ARG A 165 -5.20 -0.61 2.36
C ARG A 165 -6.72 -0.55 2.38
N LEU A 166 -7.37 -0.90 1.28
CA LEU A 166 -8.83 -1.05 1.23
C LEU A 166 -9.31 -2.17 2.15
N SER A 167 -8.64 -3.32 2.11
CA SER A 167 -8.97 -4.48 2.93
C SER A 167 -8.77 -4.20 4.42
N GLU A 168 -7.68 -3.54 4.81
CA GLU A 168 -7.37 -3.16 6.21
C GLU A 168 -8.45 -2.25 6.84
N MET A 169 -9.19 -1.49 6.03
CA MET A 169 -10.31 -0.71 6.54
C MET A 169 -11.48 -1.58 7.01
N ILE A 170 -11.58 -2.83 6.54
CA ILE A 170 -12.63 -3.78 6.90
C ILE A 170 -12.10 -4.90 7.79
N VAL A 171 -11.04 -5.57 7.34
CA VAL A 171 -10.45 -6.74 7.95
C VAL A 171 -9.10 -6.36 8.53
N LEU A 172 -8.94 -6.51 9.85
CA LEU A 172 -7.67 -6.34 10.54
C LEU A 172 -7.37 -7.63 11.27
N ASN A 173 -6.17 -8.21 11.06
CA ASN A 173 -5.75 -9.48 11.66
C ASN A 173 -6.74 -10.64 11.44
N GLY A 174 -7.39 -10.68 10.27
CA GLY A 174 -8.37 -11.71 9.93
C GLY A 174 -9.78 -11.50 10.51
N GLU A 175 -10.01 -10.42 11.27
CA GLU A 175 -11.30 -10.12 11.89
C GLU A 175 -11.91 -8.83 11.31
N LEU A 176 -13.24 -8.71 11.32
CA LEU A 176 -13.98 -7.53 10.84
C LEU A 176 -13.90 -6.33 11.79
N GLN A 177 -12.67 -5.96 12.16
CA GLN A 177 -12.33 -4.91 13.12
C GLN A 177 -11.61 -3.73 12.47
N GLY A 178 -11.57 -3.67 11.14
CA GLY A 178 -11.05 -2.51 10.44
C GLY A 178 -11.84 -1.24 10.77
N ALA A 179 -11.21 -0.07 10.67
CA ALA A 179 -11.79 1.18 11.15
C ALA A 179 -13.14 1.56 10.49
N LYS A 180 -13.38 1.13 9.24
CA LYS A 180 -14.65 1.33 8.54
C LYS A 180 -15.70 0.29 8.98
N ALA A 181 -15.29 -0.96 9.23
CA ALA A 181 -16.17 -1.99 9.78
C ALA A 181 -16.67 -1.60 11.19
N LEU A 182 -15.77 -1.16 12.07
CA LEU A 182 -16.13 -0.67 13.41
C LEU A 182 -17.07 0.54 13.36
N ALA A 183 -16.80 1.50 12.47
CA ALA A 183 -17.66 2.67 12.29
C ALA A 183 -19.06 2.31 11.74
N PHE A 184 -19.16 1.24 10.93
CA PHE A 184 -20.45 0.73 10.46
C PHE A 184 -21.22 0.09 11.62
N ALA A 185 -20.59 -0.79 12.39
CA ALA A 185 -21.20 -1.47 13.54
C ALA A 185 -21.69 -0.48 14.61
N ASP A 186 -20.94 0.60 14.86
CA ASP A 186 -21.35 1.67 15.79
C ASP A 186 -22.63 2.40 15.32
N LYS A 187 -22.74 2.65 14.01
CA LYS A 187 -23.92 3.30 13.43
C LYS A 187 -25.13 2.35 13.33
N TYR A 188 -24.89 1.06 13.12
CA TYR A 188 -25.90 0.03 12.89
C TYR A 188 -25.71 -1.16 13.84
N PRO A 189 -26.01 -1.01 15.14
CA PRO A 189 -25.68 -2.01 16.16
C PRO A 189 -26.47 -3.32 16.03
N ASP A 190 -27.62 -3.29 15.35
CA ASP A 190 -28.49 -4.46 15.16
C ASP A 190 -28.22 -5.20 13.84
N VAL A 191 -27.13 -4.85 13.13
CA VAL A 191 -26.78 -5.44 11.83
C VAL A 191 -25.50 -6.25 11.96
N ASP A 192 -25.59 -7.54 11.68
CA ASP A 192 -24.41 -8.41 11.62
C ASP A 192 -23.49 -8.01 10.46
N LEU A 193 -22.21 -7.82 10.77
CA LEU A 193 -21.21 -7.46 9.76
C LEU A 193 -20.93 -8.65 8.85
N LEU A 194 -21.01 -8.40 7.54
CA LEU A 194 -20.58 -9.32 6.50
C LEU A 194 -19.57 -8.63 5.59
N SER A 195 -18.60 -9.41 5.10
CA SER A 195 -17.64 -8.95 4.09
C SER A 195 -17.76 -9.72 2.79
N THR A 196 -17.39 -9.06 1.71
CA THR A 196 -17.28 -9.65 0.38
C THR A 196 -15.97 -9.21 -0.27
N GLN A 197 -15.53 -9.92 -1.30
CA GLN A 197 -14.38 -9.53 -2.10
C GLN A 197 -14.82 -8.72 -3.32
N ARG A 198 -14.07 -7.65 -3.61
CA ARG A 198 -14.25 -6.82 -4.80
C ARG A 198 -12.99 -6.83 -5.66
N GLU A 199 -13.17 -6.79 -6.97
CA GLU A 199 -12.06 -6.72 -7.93
C GLU A 199 -11.63 -5.27 -8.14
N LEU A 200 -10.33 -5.00 -8.01
CA LEU A 200 -9.69 -3.71 -8.29
C LEU A 200 -8.99 -3.70 -9.66
N GLY A 201 -8.55 -4.87 -10.13
CA GLY A 201 -7.89 -5.03 -11.42
C GLY A 201 -7.30 -6.42 -11.62
N ILE A 202 -6.42 -6.52 -12.62
CA ILE A 202 -5.73 -7.77 -12.98
C ILE A 202 -4.24 -7.47 -13.11
N ASP A 203 -3.41 -8.25 -12.42
CA ASP A 203 -1.98 -8.33 -12.59
C ASP A 203 -1.66 -9.22 -13.78
N ARG A 204 -1.11 -8.61 -14.84
CA ARG A 204 -0.69 -9.29 -16.08
C ARG A 204 0.83 -9.40 -16.20
N THR A 205 1.56 -8.96 -15.19
CA THR A 205 3.03 -9.06 -15.16
C THR A 205 3.49 -10.49 -14.84
N VAL A 206 2.55 -11.32 -14.37
CA VAL A 206 2.74 -12.71 -13.98
C VAL A 206 1.93 -13.66 -14.88
N SER A 207 2.34 -14.92 -14.93
CA SER A 207 1.66 -15.96 -15.72
C SER A 207 1.39 -17.21 -14.86
N PRO A 208 0.12 -17.61 -14.67
CA PRO A 208 -1.11 -16.99 -15.22
C PRO A 208 -1.43 -15.62 -14.57
N PRO A 209 -2.21 -14.75 -15.24
CA PRO A 209 -2.63 -13.47 -14.67
C PRO A 209 -3.39 -13.63 -13.35
N LEU A 210 -3.17 -12.73 -12.40
CA LEU A 210 -3.79 -12.75 -11.08
C LEU A 210 -4.82 -11.63 -10.92
N LYS A 211 -5.92 -11.90 -10.22
CA LYS A 211 -6.88 -10.86 -9.85
C LYS A 211 -6.38 -10.09 -8.63
N ILE A 212 -6.43 -8.77 -8.71
CA ILE A 212 -6.17 -7.87 -7.59
C ILE A 212 -7.51 -7.63 -6.89
N VAL A 213 -7.69 -8.19 -5.71
CA VAL A 213 -8.95 -8.14 -4.96
C VAL A 213 -8.76 -7.50 -3.58
N TYR A 214 -9.83 -6.92 -3.05
CA TYR A 214 -9.86 -6.37 -1.70
C TYR A 214 -11.15 -6.73 -0.96
N ALA A 215 -11.08 -6.73 0.37
CA ALA A 215 -12.25 -6.93 1.23
C ALA A 215 -13.05 -5.62 1.38
N ASP A 216 -14.36 -5.69 1.21
CA ASP A 216 -15.30 -4.61 1.55
C ASP A 216 -16.48 -5.17 2.37
N LEU A 217 -17.29 -4.29 2.96
CA LEU A 217 -18.55 -4.69 3.57
C LEU A 217 -19.58 -5.12 2.51
N ASP A 218 -20.32 -6.18 2.81
CA ASP A 218 -21.37 -6.71 1.94
C ASP A 218 -22.71 -6.02 2.22
N TYR A 219 -22.81 -4.76 1.81
CA TYR A 219 -24.00 -3.94 2.06
C TYR A 219 -25.29 -4.56 1.55
N ALA A 220 -25.24 -5.33 0.46
CA ALA A 220 -26.42 -5.95 -0.13
C ALA A 220 -26.95 -7.07 0.76
N ASN A 221 -26.08 -8.00 1.19
CA ASN A 221 -26.49 -9.10 2.06
C ASN A 221 -26.81 -8.61 3.47
N MET A 222 -26.07 -7.63 4.01
CA MET A 222 -26.40 -7.00 5.29
C MET A 222 -27.80 -6.33 5.24
N ALA A 223 -28.14 -5.64 4.14
CA ALA A 223 -29.45 -5.03 3.99
C ALA A 223 -30.57 -6.07 3.87
N LEU A 224 -30.31 -7.20 3.20
CA LEU A 224 -31.25 -8.31 3.11
C LEU A 224 -31.55 -8.90 4.50
N LEU A 225 -30.51 -9.17 5.29
CA LEU A 225 -30.66 -9.72 6.64
C LEU A 225 -31.36 -8.74 7.59
N ALA A 226 -30.99 -7.46 7.55
CA ALA A 226 -31.58 -6.43 8.39
C ALA A 226 -33.06 -6.12 8.09
N SER A 227 -33.61 -6.66 7.00
CA SER A 227 -34.97 -6.34 6.52
C SER A 227 -35.98 -7.45 6.74
N ASP A 228 -35.59 -8.61 7.29
CA ASP A 228 -36.47 -9.75 7.57
C ASP A 228 -37.39 -10.16 6.40
N GLY A 229 -36.92 -10.01 5.16
CA GLY A 229 -37.67 -10.35 3.94
C GLY A 229 -38.65 -9.29 3.42
N ASP A 230 -38.73 -8.10 4.05
CA ASP A 230 -39.48 -6.96 3.50
C ASP A 230 -38.66 -6.23 2.43
N MET A 231 -39.01 -6.45 1.16
CA MET A 231 -38.30 -5.88 0.01
C MET A 231 -38.26 -4.34 -0.04
N THR A 232 -39.26 -3.65 0.52
CA THR A 232 -39.22 -2.18 0.57
C THR A 232 -38.22 -1.69 1.60
N ARG A 233 -38.09 -2.42 2.72
CA ARG A 233 -37.05 -2.17 3.73
C ARG A 233 -35.66 -2.54 3.22
N VAL A 234 -35.52 -3.61 2.42
CA VAL A 234 -34.23 -3.97 1.78
C VAL A 234 -33.69 -2.81 0.96
N MET A 235 -34.52 -2.23 0.08
CA MET A 235 -34.09 -1.10 -0.75
C MET A 235 -33.72 0.13 0.10
N SER A 236 -34.50 0.42 1.14
CA SER A 236 -34.24 1.54 2.04
C SER A 236 -32.94 1.35 2.84
N ASN A 237 -32.72 0.16 3.41
CA ASN A 237 -31.53 -0.16 4.18
C ASN A 237 -30.28 -0.17 3.30
N TYR A 238 -30.38 -0.75 2.10
CA TYR A 238 -29.27 -0.75 1.15
C TYR A 238 -28.86 0.67 0.74
N ASP A 239 -29.82 1.55 0.42
CA ASP A 239 -29.53 2.94 0.08
C ASP A 239 -28.88 3.70 1.25
N ASP A 240 -29.34 3.48 2.49
CA ASP A 240 -28.72 4.09 3.67
C ASP A 240 -27.29 3.57 3.93
N PHE A 241 -27.05 2.27 3.72
CA PHE A 241 -25.71 1.68 3.84
C PHE A 241 -24.76 2.20 2.76
N LEU A 242 -25.24 2.39 1.52
CA LEU A 242 -24.47 3.02 0.46
C LEU A 242 -24.15 4.48 0.78
N LYS A 243 -25.10 5.23 1.36
CA LYS A 243 -24.85 6.61 1.83
C LYS A 243 -23.77 6.64 2.91
N PHE A 244 -23.77 5.68 3.84
CA PHE A 244 -22.66 5.53 4.79
C PHE A 244 -21.33 5.26 4.07
N ALA A 245 -21.31 4.32 3.12
CA ALA A 245 -20.10 3.95 2.39
C ALA A 245 -19.49 5.14 1.61
N GLN A 246 -20.32 6.06 1.13
CA GLN A 246 -19.92 7.27 0.41
C GLN A 246 -19.65 8.47 1.32
N ALA A 247 -20.06 8.41 2.59
CA ALA A 247 -19.89 9.50 3.53
C ALA A 247 -18.42 9.72 3.87
N LYS A 248 -18.05 10.99 4.08
CA LYS A 248 -16.70 11.34 4.52
C LYS A 248 -16.45 10.71 5.91
N PRO A 249 -15.35 9.96 6.10
CA PRO A 249 -15.01 9.36 7.39
C PRO A 249 -14.92 10.38 8.52
N THR A 250 -15.61 10.11 9.62
CA THR A 250 -15.53 10.90 10.86
C THR A 250 -14.35 10.46 11.74
N THR A 251 -14.08 9.14 11.79
CA THR A 251 -12.98 8.54 12.57
C THR A 251 -11.62 8.86 11.94
N ARG A 252 -10.65 9.32 12.76
CA ARG A 252 -9.30 9.71 12.29
C ARG A 252 -8.60 8.60 11.51
N VAL A 253 -8.59 7.37 12.03
CA VAL A 253 -7.88 6.23 11.42
C VAL A 253 -8.50 5.83 10.07
N TYR A 254 -9.84 5.73 10.00
CA TYR A 254 -10.54 5.49 8.74
C TYR A 254 -10.25 6.59 7.72
N ARG A 255 -10.31 7.86 8.15
CA ARG A 255 -10.00 9.01 7.28
C ARG A 255 -8.58 8.95 6.72
N THR A 256 -7.59 8.57 7.53
CA THR A 256 -6.21 8.44 7.08
C THR A 256 -6.07 7.35 6.01
N HIS A 257 -6.60 6.14 6.24
CA HIS A 257 -6.55 5.06 5.26
C HIS A 257 -7.27 5.45 3.95
N GLN A 258 -8.46 6.04 4.06
CA GLN A 258 -9.20 6.51 2.89
C GLN A 258 -8.41 7.57 2.09
N ASN A 259 -7.70 8.48 2.75
CA ASN A 259 -6.87 9.46 2.08
C ASN A 259 -5.68 8.82 1.33
N ILE A 260 -5.06 7.78 1.89
CA ILE A 260 -3.97 7.03 1.25
C ILE A 260 -4.51 6.29 0.01
N VAL A 261 -5.62 5.56 0.15
CA VAL A 261 -6.29 4.87 -0.97
C VAL A 261 -6.66 5.84 -2.09
N ASN A 262 -7.25 6.99 -1.75
CA ASN A 262 -7.59 8.02 -2.71
C ASN A 262 -6.36 8.56 -3.44
N MET A 263 -5.18 8.53 -2.81
CA MET A 263 -3.95 8.95 -3.45
C MET A 263 -3.51 7.94 -4.50
N TYR A 264 -3.44 6.65 -4.16
CA TYR A 264 -3.13 5.60 -5.13
C TYR A 264 -4.06 5.65 -6.34
N GLN A 265 -5.36 5.79 -6.09
CA GLN A 265 -6.37 5.88 -7.15
C GLN A 265 -6.16 7.06 -8.11
N ARG A 266 -5.56 8.17 -7.65
CA ARG A 266 -5.24 9.33 -8.50
C ARG A 266 -3.93 9.14 -9.26
N VAL A 267 -2.94 8.53 -8.62
CA VAL A 267 -1.59 8.36 -9.16
C VAL A 267 -1.56 7.29 -10.25
N ILE A 268 -2.24 6.16 -10.04
CA ILE A 268 -2.24 5.02 -10.98
C ILE A 268 -2.61 5.44 -12.42
N PRO A 269 -3.74 6.14 -12.67
CA PRO A 269 -4.09 6.57 -14.03
C PRO A 269 -3.07 7.53 -14.65
N SER A 270 -2.42 8.37 -13.83
CA SER A 270 -1.37 9.27 -14.31
C SER A 270 -0.14 8.51 -14.79
N LEU A 271 0.20 7.39 -14.13
CA LEU A 271 1.29 6.50 -14.57
C LEU A 271 0.93 5.78 -15.88
N GLU A 272 -0.31 5.31 -16.00
CA GLU A 272 -0.83 4.60 -17.17
C GLU A 272 -0.94 5.49 -18.43
N ALA A 273 -1.39 6.75 -18.29
CA ALA A 273 -1.70 7.62 -19.43
C ALA A 273 -0.47 7.98 -20.29
N GLY A 274 0.73 8.01 -19.70
CA GLY A 274 1.94 8.50 -20.37
C GLY A 274 1.91 9.98 -20.70
N CYS A 275 3.09 10.57 -20.92
CA CYS A 275 3.19 11.94 -21.42
C CYS A 275 2.56 12.00 -22.82
N SER A 276 1.51 12.82 -22.97
CA SER A 276 1.04 13.32 -24.26
C SER A 276 1.98 14.36 -24.82
#